data_AF-A0A023EL22-F1
#
_entry.id   AF-A0A023EL22-F1
#
_cell.length_a   1.000
_cell.length_b   1.000
_cell.length_c   1.000
_cell.angle_alpha   90.00
_cell.angle_beta   90.00
_cell.angle_gamma   90.00
#
_symmetry.space_group_name_H-M   'P 1'
#
loop_
_entity.id
_entity.type
_entity.pdbx_description
1 polymer ?
#
loop_
_entity_poly.entity_id
_entity_poly.type
_entity_poly.pdbx_seq_one_letter_code
_entity_poly.pdbx_strand_id
1 'polypeptide(L)'
;MSARLILVTLAVAIYASAVDGSPTSSSSEETMEVIESLERQCLQRTGSSETFEKLVAGFTFAPMCFAGHLDLDGLISGFDELDDSNRVQYFDTYCPQLNQSLQCVNPLFDLLRKCWDGEELAIWDIMFNMVPEALNLICKDHGEIFFRLDRPEYSMCVTRFEDYAVECAGKISNSTETMHLSKLNEEQCYELREFRSCVAQKLDICKASGIIELADVFYKPLMKASSCAKYIDLEPNNPVDTNEIN
;
A
#
# COMPACT_ATOMS: atom_id res chain seq x y z
N MET A 1 3.52 -18.76 -5.00
CA MET A 1 3.01 -17.47 -4.47
C MET A 1 1.77 -17.77 -3.65
N SER A 2 1.71 -17.30 -2.39
CA SER A 2 0.59 -17.59 -1.48
C SER A 2 -0.66 -16.83 -1.93
N ALA A 3 -1.86 -17.42 -1.79
CA ALA A 3 -3.16 -16.77 -2.07
C ALA A 3 -3.31 -15.39 -1.40
N ARG A 4 -2.53 -15.14 -0.34
CA ARG A 4 -2.45 -13.86 0.37
C ARG A 4 -1.74 -12.75 -0.41
N LEU A 5 -0.81 -13.09 -1.31
CA LEU A 5 -0.13 -12.15 -2.19
C LEU A 5 -1.02 -11.74 -3.39
N ILE A 6 -1.95 -12.62 -3.78
CA ILE A 6 -2.94 -12.41 -4.87
C ILE A 6 -4.03 -11.42 -4.44
N LEU A 7 -4.44 -11.47 -3.17
CA LEU A 7 -5.41 -10.54 -2.59
C LEU A 7 -4.84 -9.12 -2.44
N VAL A 8 -3.57 -9.00 -2.01
CA VAL A 8 -2.87 -7.71 -1.96
C VAL A 8 -2.66 -7.15 -3.37
N THR A 9 -2.31 -8.00 -4.34
CA THR A 9 -2.26 -7.58 -5.75
C THR A 9 -3.64 -7.25 -6.31
N LEU A 10 -4.74 -7.83 -5.81
CA LEU A 10 -6.09 -7.44 -6.21
C LEU A 10 -6.51 -6.08 -5.64
N ALA A 11 -6.20 -5.72 -4.38
CA ALA A 11 -6.49 -4.35 -3.95
C ALA A 11 -5.53 -3.34 -4.58
N VAL A 12 -4.25 -3.67 -4.74
CA VAL A 12 -3.30 -2.83 -5.47
C VAL A 12 -3.71 -2.73 -6.95
N ALA A 13 -4.23 -3.79 -7.57
CA ALA A 13 -4.75 -3.79 -8.92
C ALA A 13 -6.14 -3.16 -9.03
N ILE A 14 -6.97 -3.14 -8.00
CA ILE A 14 -8.23 -2.36 -7.97
C ILE A 14 -7.90 -0.88 -7.84
N TYR A 15 -6.88 -0.53 -7.04
CA TYR A 15 -6.33 0.83 -7.01
C TYR A 15 -5.63 1.21 -8.32
N ALA A 16 -4.89 0.28 -8.94
CA ALA A 16 -4.18 0.54 -10.20
C ALA A 16 -5.09 0.49 -11.44
N SER A 17 -6.11 -0.38 -11.47
CA SER A 17 -7.11 -0.45 -12.57
C SER A 17 -8.17 0.64 -12.49
N ALA A 18 -8.32 1.29 -11.32
CA ALA A 18 -9.04 2.55 -11.20
C ALA A 18 -8.24 3.75 -11.76
N VAL A 19 -6.92 3.61 -11.94
CA VAL A 19 -5.99 4.66 -12.41
C VAL A 19 -5.54 4.44 -13.85
N ASP A 20 -5.43 3.20 -14.31
CA ASP A 20 -5.18 2.84 -15.70
C ASP A 20 -6.28 1.89 -16.15
N GLY A 21 -7.13 2.32 -17.08
CA GLY A 21 -8.22 1.51 -17.67
C GLY A 21 -7.77 0.30 -18.50
N SER A 22 -6.65 -0.34 -18.14
CA SER A 22 -6.16 -1.58 -18.75
C SER A 22 -6.36 -2.77 -17.79
N PRO A 23 -7.03 -3.84 -18.23
CA PRO A 23 -7.08 -5.08 -17.47
C PRO A 23 -5.69 -5.71 -17.50
N THR A 24 -4.98 -5.66 -16.38
CA THR A 24 -3.75 -6.45 -16.19
C THR A 24 -4.09 -7.92 -16.38
N SER A 25 -3.39 -8.56 -17.32
CA SER A 25 -3.57 -9.93 -17.77
C SER A 25 -3.09 -10.97 -16.76
N SER A 26 -3.65 -10.97 -15.54
CA SER A 26 -3.60 -12.16 -14.68
C SER A 26 -4.54 -13.22 -15.27
N SER A 27 -4.11 -14.48 -15.25
CA SER A 27 -4.82 -15.60 -15.87
C SER A 27 -6.29 -15.61 -15.43
N SER A 28 -7.22 -15.76 -16.40
CA SER A 28 -8.67 -15.78 -16.13
C SER A 28 -9.06 -16.87 -15.12
N GLU A 29 -8.27 -17.95 -15.04
CA GLU A 29 -8.46 -19.05 -14.11
C GLU A 29 -8.20 -18.64 -12.65
N GLU A 30 -7.11 -17.92 -12.36
CA GLU A 30 -6.81 -17.43 -11.00
C GLU A 30 -7.86 -16.41 -10.53
N THR A 31 -8.38 -15.59 -11.45
CA THR A 31 -9.41 -14.60 -11.15
C THR A 31 -10.74 -15.26 -10.78
N MET A 32 -11.12 -16.33 -11.50
CA MET A 32 -12.32 -17.11 -11.20
C MET A 32 -12.21 -17.84 -9.86
N GLU A 33 -11.04 -18.43 -9.55
CA GLU A 33 -10.81 -19.11 -8.26
C GLU A 33 -10.99 -18.16 -7.07
N VAL A 34 -10.53 -16.91 -7.18
CA VAL A 34 -10.70 -15.89 -6.13
C VAL A 34 -12.17 -15.50 -5.96
N ILE A 35 -12.91 -15.33 -7.04
CA ILE A 35 -14.35 -14.99 -7.00
C ILE A 35 -15.14 -16.12 -6.33
N GLU A 36 -14.90 -17.37 -6.72
CA GLU A 36 -15.55 -18.55 -6.13
C GLU A 36 -15.19 -18.72 -4.65
N SER A 37 -13.95 -18.40 -4.27
CA SER A 37 -13.52 -18.40 -2.87
C SER A 37 -14.26 -17.35 -2.05
N LEU A 38 -14.42 -16.13 -2.58
CA LEU A 38 -15.12 -15.05 -1.92
C LEU A 38 -16.62 -15.37 -1.75
N GLU A 39 -17.27 -15.90 -2.78
CA GLU A 39 -18.67 -16.33 -2.73
C GLU A 39 -18.89 -17.35 -1.61
N ARG A 40 -18.05 -18.39 -1.55
CA ARG A 40 -18.11 -19.41 -0.49
C ARG A 40 -17.96 -18.80 0.90
N GLN A 41 -17.01 -17.89 1.08
CA GLN A 41 -16.78 -17.23 2.38
C GLN A 41 -17.97 -16.36 2.80
N CYS A 42 -18.50 -15.56 1.88
CA CYS A 42 -19.72 -14.78 2.11
C CYS A 42 -20.90 -15.68 2.53
N LEU A 43 -21.11 -16.79 1.81
CA LEU A 43 -22.18 -17.75 2.10
C LEU A 43 -22.00 -18.39 3.49
N GLN A 44 -20.79 -18.85 3.80
CA GLN A 44 -20.49 -19.46 5.10
C GLN A 44 -20.72 -18.52 6.28
N ARG A 45 -20.40 -17.23 6.12
CA ARG A 45 -20.47 -16.22 7.19
C ARG A 45 -21.84 -15.62 7.38
N THR A 46 -22.54 -15.37 6.27
CA THR A 46 -23.82 -14.64 6.29
C THR A 46 -25.04 -15.55 6.15
N GLY A 47 -24.83 -16.82 5.76
CA GLY A 47 -25.89 -17.79 5.49
C GLY A 47 -26.65 -17.55 4.19
N SER A 48 -26.19 -16.60 3.35
CA SER A 48 -26.86 -16.20 2.10
C SER A 48 -25.84 -15.72 1.05
N SER A 49 -26.19 -15.82 -0.24
CA SER A 49 -25.43 -15.22 -1.36
C SER A 49 -25.64 -13.71 -1.46
N GLU A 50 -26.62 -13.12 -0.76
CA GLU A 50 -27.02 -11.72 -0.90
C GLU A 50 -25.86 -10.73 -0.69
N THR A 51 -24.97 -11.01 0.28
CA THR A 51 -23.80 -10.15 0.53
C THR A 51 -22.82 -10.19 -0.64
N PHE A 52 -22.61 -11.37 -1.22
CA PHE A 52 -21.76 -11.55 -2.39
C PHE A 52 -22.38 -10.89 -3.64
N GLU A 53 -23.68 -11.05 -3.86
CA GLU A 53 -24.39 -10.40 -4.96
C GLU A 53 -24.30 -8.86 -4.88
N LYS A 54 -24.43 -8.30 -3.66
CA LYS A 54 -24.22 -6.87 -3.40
C LYS A 54 -22.79 -6.43 -3.66
N LEU A 55 -21.80 -7.26 -3.35
CA LEU A 55 -20.39 -6.99 -3.68
C LEU A 55 -20.19 -6.93 -5.19
N VAL A 56 -20.66 -7.93 -5.93
CA VAL A 56 -20.55 -7.98 -7.40
C VAL A 56 -21.22 -6.77 -8.04
N ALA A 57 -22.45 -6.44 -7.60
CA ALA A 57 -23.14 -5.25 -8.07
C ALA A 57 -22.34 -3.98 -7.74
N GLY A 58 -21.85 -3.87 -6.50
CA GLY A 58 -21.04 -2.75 -6.05
C GLY A 58 -19.77 -2.54 -6.88
N PHE A 59 -19.01 -3.61 -7.16
CA PHE A 59 -17.84 -3.56 -8.04
C PHE A 59 -18.21 -3.16 -9.47
N THR A 60 -19.36 -3.64 -9.98
CA THR A 60 -19.85 -3.29 -11.32
C THR A 60 -20.22 -1.81 -11.42
N PHE A 61 -20.76 -1.21 -10.35
CA PHE A 61 -21.15 0.20 -10.31
C PHE A 61 -20.05 1.15 -9.83
N ALA A 62 -18.96 0.64 -9.24
CA ALA A 62 -17.86 1.44 -8.73
C ALA A 62 -17.31 2.45 -9.76
N PRO A 63 -17.06 2.08 -11.04
CA PRO A 63 -16.58 3.04 -12.03
C PRO A 63 -17.49 4.25 -12.22
N MET A 64 -18.82 4.05 -12.21
CA MET A 64 -19.78 5.15 -12.31
C MET A 64 -19.77 6.04 -11.07
N CYS A 65 -19.60 5.45 -9.89
CA CYS A 65 -19.45 6.23 -8.66
C CYS A 65 -18.18 7.10 -8.73
N PHE A 66 -17.04 6.52 -9.12
CA PHE A 66 -15.79 7.27 -9.26
C PHE A 66 -15.93 8.39 -10.29
N ALA A 67 -16.47 8.11 -11.48
CA ALA A 67 -16.70 9.13 -12.51
C ALA A 67 -17.62 10.27 -12.05
N GLY A 68 -18.50 10.03 -11.06
CA GLY A 68 -19.35 11.07 -10.47
C GLY A 68 -18.66 11.96 -9.43
N HIS A 69 -17.47 11.57 -8.94
CA HIS A 69 -16.77 12.25 -7.84
C HIS A 69 -15.32 12.63 -8.17
N LEU A 70 -14.77 12.08 -9.25
CA LEU A 70 -13.39 12.24 -9.64
C LEU A 70 -13.30 12.33 -11.17
N ASP A 71 -12.81 13.46 -11.64
CA ASP A 71 -12.35 13.64 -13.02
C ASP A 71 -11.05 12.83 -13.22
N LEU A 72 -11.21 11.55 -13.54
CA LEU A 72 -10.11 10.60 -13.71
C LEU A 72 -9.19 11.00 -14.87
N ASP A 73 -9.76 11.41 -16.00
CA ASP A 73 -8.99 11.81 -17.19
C ASP A 73 -8.17 13.07 -16.87
N GLY A 74 -8.77 14.06 -16.21
CA GLY A 74 -8.08 15.26 -15.76
C GLY A 74 -7.02 14.97 -14.69
N LEU A 75 -7.29 14.05 -13.76
CA LEU A 75 -6.35 13.64 -12.72
C LEU A 75 -5.08 13.06 -13.36
N ILE A 76 -5.21 12.11 -14.28
CA ILE A 76 -4.09 11.42 -14.91
C ILE A 76 -3.30 12.38 -15.80
N SER A 77 -3.97 13.04 -16.74
CA SER A 77 -3.31 13.96 -17.67
C SER A 77 -2.65 15.14 -16.95
N GLY A 78 -3.29 15.68 -15.92
CA GLY A 78 -2.69 16.75 -15.12
C GLY A 78 -1.51 16.29 -14.27
N PHE A 79 -1.44 15.01 -13.91
CA PHE A 79 -0.28 14.46 -13.20
C PHE A 79 0.94 14.35 -14.12
N ASP A 80 0.73 13.89 -15.36
CA ASP A 80 1.80 13.74 -16.36
C ASP A 80 2.43 15.10 -16.76
N GLU A 81 1.64 16.18 -16.68
CA GLU A 81 2.06 17.55 -17.00
C GLU A 81 2.47 18.36 -15.76
N LEU A 82 2.57 17.74 -14.59
CA LEU A 82 2.77 18.43 -13.32
C LEU A 82 4.17 19.08 -13.24
N ASP A 83 4.22 20.36 -12.90
CA ASP A 83 5.44 21.14 -12.67
C ASP A 83 5.25 22.18 -11.55
N ASP A 84 6.31 22.95 -11.26
CA ASP A 84 6.28 23.98 -10.21
C ASP A 84 5.18 25.05 -10.44
N SER A 85 4.79 25.28 -11.69
CA SER A 85 3.85 26.34 -12.08
C SER A 85 2.38 25.94 -11.90
N ASN A 86 2.05 24.65 -12.05
CA ASN A 86 0.68 24.15 -11.98
C ASN A 86 0.39 23.30 -10.73
N ARG A 87 1.41 22.92 -9.95
CA ARG A 87 1.31 22.03 -8.78
C ARG A 87 0.19 22.39 -7.81
N VAL A 88 0.17 23.64 -7.34
CA VAL A 88 -0.80 24.09 -6.33
C VAL A 88 -2.23 23.90 -6.86
N GLN A 89 -2.48 24.38 -8.09
CA GLN A 89 -3.79 24.27 -8.72
C GLN A 89 -4.21 22.81 -8.94
N TYR A 90 -3.27 21.94 -9.34
CA TYR A 90 -3.53 20.51 -9.55
C TYR A 90 -4.03 19.86 -8.24
N PHE A 91 -3.26 19.97 -7.15
CA PHE A 91 -3.65 19.35 -5.88
C PHE A 91 -4.90 19.99 -5.26
N ASP A 92 -5.08 21.32 -5.37
CA ASP A 92 -6.31 22.00 -4.95
C ASP A 92 -7.55 21.47 -5.70
N THR A 93 -7.38 21.08 -6.96
CA THR A 93 -8.47 20.55 -7.79
C THR A 93 -8.80 19.10 -7.45
N TYR A 94 -7.78 18.25 -7.31
CA TYR A 94 -7.99 16.79 -7.27
C TYR A 94 -8.00 16.18 -5.88
N CYS A 95 -7.33 16.78 -4.87
CA CYS A 95 -7.38 16.24 -3.51
C CYS A 95 -8.79 16.20 -2.90
N PRO A 96 -9.63 17.23 -3.05
CA PRO A 96 -11.02 17.16 -2.61
C PRO A 96 -11.81 16.06 -3.33
N GLN A 97 -11.59 15.88 -4.63
CA GLN A 97 -12.25 14.85 -5.44
C GLN A 97 -11.84 13.43 -5.03
N LEU A 98 -10.54 13.19 -4.82
CA LEU A 98 -10.02 11.92 -4.31
C LEU A 98 -10.59 11.59 -2.92
N ASN A 99 -10.71 12.59 -2.04
CA ASN A 99 -11.28 12.37 -0.72
C ASN A 99 -12.78 12.08 -0.80
N GLN A 100 -13.49 12.76 -1.71
CA GLN A 100 -14.90 12.50 -1.96
C GLN A 100 -15.13 11.12 -2.57
N SER A 101 -14.23 10.64 -3.44
CA SER A 101 -14.36 9.34 -4.10
C SER A 101 -14.21 8.14 -3.16
N LEU A 102 -13.66 8.33 -1.95
CA LEU A 102 -13.62 7.29 -0.90
C LEU A 102 -15.02 6.74 -0.56
N GLN A 103 -16.07 7.54 -0.75
CA GLN A 103 -17.45 7.09 -0.55
C GLN A 103 -17.88 5.97 -1.53
N CYS A 104 -17.18 5.82 -2.65
CA CYS A 104 -17.41 4.74 -3.62
C CYS A 104 -16.89 3.39 -3.13
N VAL A 105 -15.91 3.40 -2.22
CA VAL A 105 -15.21 2.19 -1.79
C VAL A 105 -15.65 1.73 -0.40
N ASN A 106 -15.98 2.67 0.50
CA ASN A 106 -16.42 2.36 1.86
C ASN A 106 -17.56 1.31 1.93
N PRO A 107 -18.62 1.40 1.10
CA PRO A 107 -19.70 0.41 1.11
C PRO A 107 -19.24 -0.99 0.67
N LEU A 108 -18.27 -1.06 -0.26
CA LEU A 108 -17.69 -2.33 -0.71
C LEU A 108 -16.89 -2.98 0.42
N PHE A 109 -16.10 -2.18 1.14
CA PHE A 109 -15.34 -2.66 2.29
C PHE A 109 -16.27 -3.15 3.41
N ASP A 110 -17.36 -2.45 3.69
CA ASP A 110 -18.34 -2.89 4.69
C ASP A 110 -19.02 -4.21 4.33
N LEU A 111 -19.16 -4.50 3.04
CA LEU A 111 -19.65 -5.80 2.56
C LEU A 111 -18.56 -6.88 2.64
N LEU A 112 -17.32 -6.57 2.25
CA LEU A 112 -16.19 -7.52 2.34
C LEU A 112 -15.93 -7.94 3.79
N ARG A 113 -16.07 -7.03 4.76
CA ARG A 113 -15.97 -7.32 6.20
C ARG A 113 -16.93 -8.39 6.68
N LYS A 114 -18.10 -8.51 6.03
CA LYS A 114 -19.10 -9.53 6.35
C LYS A 114 -18.73 -10.89 5.77
N CYS A 115 -17.95 -10.91 4.69
CA CYS A 115 -17.52 -12.13 4.02
C CYS A 115 -16.24 -12.72 4.59
N TRP A 116 -15.32 -11.90 5.09
CA TRP A 116 -14.05 -12.37 5.64
C TRP A 116 -14.07 -12.51 7.14
N ASP A 117 -13.12 -13.27 7.66
CA ASP A 117 -12.86 -13.41 9.09
C ASP A 117 -11.38 -13.63 9.42
N GLY A 118 -11.11 -13.72 10.72
CA GLY A 118 -9.78 -14.03 11.22
C GLY A 118 -8.72 -12.99 10.86
N GLU A 119 -7.52 -13.49 10.58
CA GLU A 119 -6.32 -12.70 10.34
C GLU A 119 -6.41 -11.85 9.05
N GLU A 120 -7.06 -12.38 8.01
CA GLU A 120 -7.14 -11.71 6.71
C GLU A 120 -8.01 -10.47 6.80
N LEU A 121 -9.15 -10.54 7.49
CA LEU A 121 -9.98 -9.38 7.79
C LEU A 121 -9.22 -8.32 8.60
N ALA A 122 -8.42 -8.73 9.59
CA ALA A 122 -7.68 -7.79 10.42
C ALA A 122 -6.65 -7.00 9.60
N ILE A 123 -5.88 -7.66 8.73
CA ILE A 123 -4.92 -7.00 7.83
C ILE A 123 -5.65 -6.05 6.86
N TRP A 124 -6.76 -6.48 6.29
CA TRP A 124 -7.56 -5.64 5.39
C TRP A 124 -8.13 -4.41 6.08
N ASP A 125 -8.64 -4.55 7.31
CA ASP A 125 -9.11 -3.41 8.09
C ASP A 125 -8.01 -2.39 8.34
N ILE A 126 -6.80 -2.86 8.64
CA ILE A 126 -5.64 -2.00 8.82
C ILE A 126 -5.31 -1.27 7.52
N MET A 127 -5.24 -1.98 6.39
CA MET A 127 -4.97 -1.38 5.08
C MET A 127 -6.03 -0.35 4.66
N PHE A 128 -7.32 -0.66 4.82
CA PHE A 128 -8.40 0.25 4.44
C PHE A 128 -8.46 1.49 5.33
N ASN A 129 -8.15 1.34 6.62
CA ASN A 129 -8.09 2.49 7.53
C ASN A 129 -6.88 3.40 7.25
N MET A 130 -5.84 2.93 6.56
CA MET A 130 -4.71 3.78 6.13
C MET A 130 -5.02 4.64 4.92
N VAL A 131 -5.97 4.24 4.06
CA VAL A 131 -6.24 4.93 2.79
C VAL A 131 -6.46 6.43 2.97
N PRO A 132 -7.30 6.91 3.92
CA PRO A 132 -7.46 8.34 4.14
C PRO A 132 -6.17 9.03 4.62
N GLU A 133 -5.34 8.34 5.41
CA GLU A 133 -4.07 8.88 5.91
C GLU A 133 -3.03 9.00 4.78
N ALA A 134 -2.95 7.97 3.91
CA ALA A 134 -2.13 8.00 2.72
C ALA A 134 -2.56 9.14 1.78
N LEU A 135 -3.87 9.30 1.54
CA LEU A 135 -4.39 10.39 0.73
C LEU A 135 -4.06 11.76 1.33
N ASN A 136 -4.21 11.92 2.66
CA ASN A 136 -3.84 13.16 3.34
C ASN A 136 -2.36 13.50 3.15
N LEU A 137 -1.47 12.51 3.17
CA LEU A 137 -0.04 12.73 2.96
C LEU A 137 0.31 13.02 1.50
N ILE A 138 -0.36 12.35 0.56
CA ILE A 138 -0.26 12.65 -0.88
C ILE A 138 -0.67 14.11 -1.14
N CYS A 139 -1.74 14.55 -0.49
CA CYS A 139 -2.30 15.90 -0.66
C CYS A 139 -1.61 16.98 0.16
N LYS A 140 -0.83 16.59 1.17
CA LYS A 140 -0.18 17.52 2.08
C LYS A 140 0.76 18.45 1.33
N ASP A 141 0.68 19.74 1.64
CA ASP A 141 1.50 20.79 1.04
C ASP A 141 1.50 20.76 -0.49
N HIS A 142 0.37 20.38 -1.09
CA HIS A 142 0.19 20.23 -2.55
C HIS A 142 1.16 19.22 -3.15
N GLY A 143 1.25 18.03 -2.55
CA GLY A 143 2.07 16.93 -3.04
C GLY A 143 3.56 17.21 -3.05
N GLU A 144 4.04 18.07 -2.14
CA GLU A 144 5.46 18.39 -1.97
C GLU A 144 6.31 17.11 -1.88
N ILE A 145 5.78 16.02 -1.30
CA ILE A 145 6.49 14.75 -1.20
C ILE A 145 6.84 14.13 -2.55
N PHE A 146 5.93 14.15 -3.54
CA PHE A 146 6.19 13.64 -4.89
C PHE A 146 7.05 14.62 -5.67
N PHE A 147 6.75 15.90 -5.55
CA PHE A 147 7.47 16.95 -6.27
C PHE A 147 8.95 17.04 -5.87
N ARG A 148 9.28 16.71 -4.62
CA ARG A 148 10.68 16.62 -4.18
C ARG A 148 11.43 15.50 -4.90
N LEU A 149 10.77 14.38 -5.23
CA LEU A 149 11.42 13.22 -5.85
C LEU A 149 11.79 13.43 -7.32
N ASP A 150 11.06 14.31 -8.01
CA ASP A 150 11.35 14.68 -9.40
C ASP A 150 12.49 15.69 -9.52
N ARG A 151 12.94 16.27 -8.40
CA ARG A 151 14.08 17.19 -8.44
C ARG A 151 15.35 16.45 -8.84
N PRO A 152 16.25 17.08 -9.63
CA PRO A 152 17.50 16.45 -10.08
C PRO A 152 18.36 15.88 -8.94
N GLU A 153 18.29 16.49 -7.76
CA GLU A 153 18.97 16.07 -6.53
C GLU A 153 18.57 14.66 -6.05
N TYR A 154 17.39 14.18 -6.46
CA TYR A 154 16.78 12.90 -6.08
C TYR A 154 16.82 11.87 -7.22
N SER A 155 17.21 12.27 -8.43
CA SER A 155 17.29 11.42 -9.64
C SER A 155 18.08 10.14 -9.42
N MET A 156 19.18 10.23 -8.65
CA MET A 156 19.99 9.07 -8.27
C MET A 156 19.18 8.03 -7.50
N CYS A 157 18.26 8.45 -6.63
CA CYS A 157 17.42 7.53 -5.88
C CYS A 157 16.32 6.92 -6.72
N VAL A 158 15.67 7.69 -7.57
CA VAL A 158 14.65 7.15 -8.49
C VAL A 158 15.28 6.08 -9.40
N THR A 159 16.49 6.32 -9.91
CA THR A 159 17.17 5.34 -10.78
C THR A 159 17.68 4.11 -10.02
N ARG A 160 18.08 4.25 -8.76
CA ARG A 160 18.70 3.17 -7.97
C ARG A 160 17.79 2.54 -6.92
N PHE A 161 16.51 2.93 -6.87
CA PHE A 161 15.59 2.45 -5.85
C PHE A 161 15.47 0.93 -5.87
N GLU A 162 15.35 0.33 -7.05
CA GLU A 162 15.30 -1.13 -7.21
C GLU A 162 16.59 -1.79 -6.72
N ASP A 163 17.76 -1.26 -7.08
CA ASP A 163 19.05 -1.75 -6.59
C ASP A 163 19.12 -1.72 -5.06
N TYR A 164 18.65 -0.62 -4.45
CA TYR A 164 18.62 -0.48 -2.99
C TYR A 164 17.67 -1.48 -2.34
N ALA A 165 16.50 -1.72 -2.93
CA ALA A 165 15.56 -2.72 -2.46
C ALA A 165 16.17 -4.13 -2.52
N VAL A 166 16.84 -4.48 -3.63
CA VAL A 166 17.52 -5.77 -3.80
C VAL A 166 18.69 -5.93 -2.83
N GLU A 167 19.52 -4.90 -2.65
CA GLU A 167 20.62 -4.92 -1.69
C GLU A 167 20.12 -5.11 -0.26
N CYS A 168 19.02 -4.44 0.10
CA CYS A 168 18.44 -4.55 1.43
C CYS A 168 17.66 -5.85 1.63
N ALA A 169 17.13 -6.47 0.57
CA ALA A 169 16.41 -7.74 0.65
C ALA A 169 17.27 -8.87 1.25
N GLY A 170 18.60 -8.78 1.15
CA GLY A 170 19.53 -9.70 1.84
C GLY A 170 19.43 -9.68 3.39
N LYS A 171 18.68 -8.74 3.97
CA LYS A 171 18.35 -8.70 5.41
C LYS A 171 17.14 -9.58 5.77
N ILE A 172 16.37 -10.03 4.78
CA ILE A 172 15.19 -10.87 4.96
C ILE A 172 15.56 -12.31 4.60
N SER A 173 15.32 -13.25 5.51
CA SER A 173 15.47 -14.67 5.21
C SER A 173 14.27 -15.19 4.39
N ASN A 174 14.48 -16.26 3.62
CA ASN A 174 13.39 -16.92 2.86
C ASN A 174 12.23 -17.38 3.77
N SER A 175 12.52 -17.68 5.05
CA SER A 175 11.51 -18.01 6.05
C SER A 175 10.66 -16.82 6.47
N THR A 176 11.20 -15.60 6.45
CA THR A 176 10.47 -14.37 6.76
C THR A 176 9.62 -13.93 5.57
N GLU A 177 10.15 -14.03 4.35
CA GLU A 177 9.44 -13.66 3.11
C GLU A 177 8.13 -14.44 2.93
N THR A 178 8.09 -15.69 3.38
CA THR A 178 6.94 -16.58 3.22
C THR A 178 6.02 -16.62 4.44
N MET A 179 6.37 -15.92 5.53
CA MET A 179 5.63 -16.00 6.78
C MET A 179 4.49 -14.98 6.86
N HIS A 180 3.39 -15.40 7.49
CA HIS A 180 2.28 -14.50 7.79
C HIS A 180 2.67 -13.49 8.86
N LEU A 181 2.25 -12.23 8.67
CA LEU A 181 2.54 -11.14 9.60
C LEU A 181 2.18 -11.49 11.05
N SER A 182 1.08 -12.20 11.31
CA SER A 182 0.71 -12.59 12.69
C SER A 182 1.60 -13.66 13.33
N LYS A 183 2.40 -14.38 12.54
CA LYS A 183 3.22 -15.51 12.98
C LYS A 183 4.71 -15.17 13.10
N LEU A 184 5.07 -13.91 12.83
CA LEU A 184 6.46 -13.47 12.92
C LEU A 184 7.00 -13.66 14.33
N ASN A 185 8.16 -14.29 14.44
CA ASN A 185 8.88 -14.38 15.70
C ASN A 185 9.82 -13.17 15.88
N GLU A 186 10.52 -13.13 17.01
CA GLU A 186 11.46 -12.04 17.34
C GLU A 186 12.55 -11.83 16.30
N GLU A 187 13.19 -12.89 15.81
CA GLU A 187 14.23 -12.83 14.78
C GLU A 187 13.70 -12.19 13.49
N GLN A 188 12.52 -12.60 13.06
CA GLN A 188 11.90 -12.11 11.82
C GLN A 188 11.45 -10.65 11.94
N CYS A 189 10.99 -10.24 13.13
CA CYS A 189 10.73 -8.83 13.40
C CYS A 189 11.99 -7.97 13.36
N TYR A 190 13.13 -8.50 13.83
CA TYR A 190 14.43 -7.84 13.68
C TYR A 190 14.84 -7.75 12.20
N GLU A 191 14.68 -8.81 11.41
CA GLU A 191 14.96 -8.79 9.98
C GLU A 191 14.17 -7.70 9.24
N LEU A 192 12.86 -7.58 9.51
CA LEU A 192 12.01 -6.53 8.94
C LEU A 192 12.46 -5.12 9.34
N ARG A 193 12.94 -4.95 10.57
CA ARG A 193 13.51 -3.68 11.04
C ARG A 193 14.82 -3.36 10.32
N GLU A 194 15.72 -4.33 10.21
CA GLU A 194 17.00 -4.18 9.53
C GLU A 194 16.81 -3.86 8.04
N PHE A 195 15.83 -4.49 7.40
CA PHE A 195 15.43 -4.16 6.02
C PHE A 195 14.99 -2.70 5.91
N ARG A 196 14.04 -2.24 6.74
CA ARG A 196 13.59 -0.83 6.74
C ARG A 196 14.76 0.12 7.00
N SER A 197 15.61 -0.18 7.98
CA SER A 197 16.77 0.64 8.32
C SER A 197 17.75 0.73 7.16
N CYS A 198 18.02 -0.39 6.48
CA CYS A 198 18.86 -0.43 5.28
C CYS A 198 18.29 0.49 4.19
N VAL A 199 16.99 0.37 3.88
CA VAL A 199 16.34 1.21 2.86
C VAL A 199 16.39 2.69 3.27
N ALA A 200 16.14 3.00 4.54
CA ALA A 200 16.23 4.36 5.06
C ALA A 200 17.65 4.96 4.91
N GLN A 201 18.68 4.19 5.24
CA GLN A 201 20.08 4.62 5.06
C GLN A 201 20.42 4.85 3.58
N LYS A 202 19.92 4.01 2.66
CA LYS A 202 20.12 4.19 1.22
C LYS A 202 19.42 5.45 0.70
N LEU A 203 18.20 5.70 1.18
CA LEU A 203 17.44 6.90 0.82
C LEU A 203 18.03 8.18 1.43
N ASP A 204 18.74 8.10 2.55
CA ASP A 204 19.43 9.25 3.13
C ASP A 204 20.63 9.71 2.28
N ILE A 205 21.36 8.76 1.65
CA ILE A 205 22.49 9.05 0.75
C ILE A 205 22.08 10.01 -0.38
N CYS A 206 20.85 9.89 -0.86
CA CYS A 206 20.29 10.71 -1.94
C CYS A 206 19.30 11.78 -1.42
N LYS A 207 19.26 12.05 -0.10
CA LYS A 207 18.35 13.00 0.57
C LYS A 207 16.85 12.73 0.38
N ALA A 208 16.48 11.51 0.00
CA ALA A 208 15.11 11.04 -0.23
C ALA A 208 14.46 10.43 1.02
N SER A 209 14.84 10.88 2.22
CA SER A 209 14.28 10.39 3.48
C SER A 209 12.75 10.54 3.57
N GLY A 210 12.16 11.51 2.86
CA GLY A 210 10.70 11.66 2.75
C GLY A 210 9.98 10.43 2.18
N ILE A 211 10.64 9.60 1.35
CA ILE A 211 10.06 8.34 0.86
C ILE A 211 9.79 7.38 2.02
N ILE A 212 10.66 7.34 3.04
CA ILE A 212 10.43 6.53 4.24
C ILE A 212 9.22 7.01 5.02
N GLU A 213 8.98 8.32 5.07
CA GLU A 213 7.80 8.87 5.75
C GLU A 213 6.50 8.39 5.10
N LEU A 214 6.46 8.32 3.76
CA LEU A 214 5.31 7.75 3.03
C LEU A 214 5.20 6.23 3.23
N ALA A 215 6.32 5.50 3.16
CA ALA A 215 6.33 4.06 3.38
C ALA A 215 5.88 3.70 4.81
N ASP A 216 6.22 4.53 5.80
CA ASP A 216 5.85 4.37 7.20
C ASP A 216 4.35 4.42 7.46
N VAL A 217 3.58 5.09 6.60
CA VAL A 217 2.10 5.13 6.65
C VAL A 217 1.53 3.72 6.58
N PHE A 218 2.15 2.89 5.75
CA PHE A 218 1.74 1.50 5.54
C PHE A 218 2.48 0.56 6.48
N TYR A 219 3.79 0.75 6.62
CA TYR A 219 4.63 -0.14 7.42
C TYR A 219 4.28 -0.11 8.91
N LYS A 220 4.14 1.08 9.52
CA LYS A 220 3.97 1.18 10.97
C LYS A 220 2.67 0.54 11.46
N PRO A 221 1.48 0.79 10.85
CA PRO A 221 0.28 0.16 11.36
C PRO A 221 0.24 -1.35 11.10
N LEU A 222 0.84 -1.84 10.00
CA LEU A 222 1.00 -3.29 9.77
C LEU A 222 1.88 -3.93 10.85
N MET A 223 3.00 -3.31 11.20
CA MET A 223 3.86 -3.83 12.28
C MET A 223 3.20 -3.71 13.65
N LYS A 224 2.38 -2.67 13.91
CA LYS A 224 1.67 -2.52 15.19
C LYS A 224 0.64 -3.61 15.41
N ALA A 225 0.06 -4.11 14.33
CA ALA A 225 -0.92 -5.18 14.37
C ALA A 225 -0.32 -6.59 14.33
N SER A 226 0.97 -6.70 14.05
CA SER A 226 1.70 -7.97 14.10
C SER A 226 2.33 -8.21 15.46
N SER A 227 2.97 -9.37 15.61
CA SER A 227 3.87 -9.67 16.75
C SER A 227 5.09 -8.75 16.82
N CYS A 228 5.31 -7.88 15.82
CA CYS A 228 6.45 -6.98 15.74
C CYS A 228 6.23 -5.59 16.34
N ALA A 229 5.08 -5.34 17.00
CA ALA A 229 4.72 -4.02 17.52
C ALA A 229 5.82 -3.34 18.35
N LYS A 230 6.57 -4.12 19.16
CA LYS A 230 7.64 -3.62 20.04
C LYS A 230 8.95 -3.25 19.32
N TYR A 231 9.07 -3.51 18.01
CA TYR A 231 10.31 -3.29 17.24
C TYR A 231 10.25 -2.08 16.30
N ILE A 232 9.12 -1.37 16.27
CA ILE A 232 8.83 -0.29 15.30
C ILE A 232 9.65 0.96 15.57
N ASP A 233 9.85 1.29 16.85
CA ASP A 233 10.51 2.51 17.31
C ASP A 233 11.90 2.25 17.90
N LEU A 234 12.44 1.04 17.72
CA LEU A 234 13.81 0.74 18.12
C LEU A 234 14.75 1.38 17.09
N GLU A 235 15.51 2.39 17.53
CA GLU A 235 16.62 2.91 16.72
C GLU A 235 17.56 1.75 16.34
N PRO A 236 18.19 1.80 15.14
CA PRO A 236 19.19 0.81 14.79
C PRO A 236 20.27 0.83 15.88
N ASN A 237 20.57 -0.32 16.47
CA ASN A 237 21.78 -0.43 17.27
C ASN A 237 22.94 -0.18 16.31
N ASN A 238 23.53 1.01 16.34
CA ASN A 238 24.83 1.23 15.75
C ASN A 238 25.74 0.14 16.32
N PRO A 239 26.37 -0.71 15.48
CA PRO A 239 27.44 -1.53 15.98
C PRO A 239 28.48 -0.55 16.54
N VAL A 240 28.62 -0.56 17.86
CA VAL A 240 29.73 0.11 18.53
C VAL A 240 30.99 -0.47 17.91
N ASP A 241 31.78 0.37 17.26
CA ASP A 241 33.15 0.06 16.86
C ASP A 241 33.97 -0.25 18.12
N THR A 242 33.83 -1.47 18.64
CA THR A 242 34.84 -2.06 19.53
C THR A 242 35.95 -2.56 18.64
N ASN A 243 36.82 -1.65 18.22
CA ASN A 243 38.22 -1.93 17.91
C ASN A 243 39.04 -0.64 18.01
N GLU A 244 39.12 -0.10 19.21
CA GLU A 244 40.36 0.49 19.70
C GLU A 244 40.65 -0.06 21.10
N ILE A 245 41.94 -0.27 21.36
CA ILE A 245 42.58 -0.75 22.59
C ILE A 245 42.79 -2.27 22.67
N ASN A 246 43.81 -2.75 21.94
CA ASN A 246 45.09 -3.14 22.56
C ASN A 246 46.21 -3.26 21.52
#